data_AF-A0A7N2L952-F1
#
_entry.id   AF-A0A7N2L952-F1
#
_cell.length_a   1.000
_cell.length_b   1.000
_cell.length_c   1.000
_cell.angle_alpha   90.00
_cell.angle_beta   90.00
_cell.angle_gamma   90.00
#
_symmetry.space_group_name_H-M   'P 1'
#
loop_
_entity.id
_entity.type
_entity.pdbx_description
1 polymer ?
#
loop_
_entity_poly.entity_id
_entity_poly.type
_entity_poly.pdbx_seq_one_letter_code
_entity_poly.pdbx_strand_id
1 'polypeptide(L)'
;MRCVLCIDNSEFPRLADLGAVISGAKNLQCQQVLEELDVYKRLKLTLELLKKSMEISKIPELVLETDSKTTLSAKFRERLEGNRDRIPLHVLQVINEELSKLQQFGASSIEFNETHNYLDWLTALPWGIYSDENFDVFRAKKILDEDNYGLADVKERILEFIAVGKHRGTTQGWYRFLLL
;
A
#
# COMPACT_ATOMS: atom_id res chain seq x y z
N MET A 1 16.50 -37.23 -25.69
CA MET A 1 16.37 -36.04 -26.57
C MET A 1 17.29 -34.97 -26.00
N ARG A 2 18.56 -34.96 -26.42
CA ARG A 2 19.17 -33.98 -27.34
C ARG A 2 19.10 -32.54 -26.84
N CYS A 3 20.14 -32.13 -26.13
CA CYS A 3 21.04 -31.00 -26.45
C CYS A 3 21.83 -30.62 -25.19
N VAL A 4 22.79 -31.46 -24.79
CA VAL A 4 23.90 -30.98 -23.97
C VAL A 4 24.82 -30.29 -24.97
N LEU A 5 24.75 -28.96 -25.00
CA LEU A 5 25.60 -28.11 -25.83
C LEU A 5 27.07 -28.44 -25.53
N CYS A 6 27.72 -29.17 -26.44
CA CYS A 6 29.17 -29.09 -26.59
C CYS A 6 29.45 -27.68 -27.12
N ILE A 7 29.56 -26.70 -26.22
CA ILE A 7 30.15 -25.40 -26.57
C ILE A 7 31.63 -25.69 -26.72
N ASP A 8 32.09 -25.82 -27.97
CA ASP A 8 33.51 -25.94 -28.26
C ASP A 8 34.26 -24.75 -27.66
N ASN A 9 35.47 -24.99 -27.14
CA ASN A 9 36.28 -23.96 -26.47
C ASN A 9 36.61 -22.74 -27.37
N SER A 10 36.31 -22.85 -28.67
CA SER A 10 36.46 -21.81 -29.69
C SER A 10 35.28 -20.81 -29.79
N GLU A 11 34.14 -21.09 -29.13
CA GLU A 11 32.96 -20.19 -29.15
C GLU A 11 32.92 -19.18 -27.98
N PHE A 12 33.59 -19.46 -26.87
CA PHE A 12 33.62 -18.57 -25.70
C PHE A 12 34.14 -17.15 -26.00
N PRO A 13 35.16 -16.95 -26.87
CA PRO A 13 35.57 -15.62 -27.29
C PRO A 13 34.43 -14.82 -27.94
N ARG A 14 33.70 -15.43 -28.89
CA ARG A 14 32.60 -14.76 -29.61
C ARG A 14 31.43 -14.44 -28.69
N LEU A 15 31.15 -15.32 -27.73
CA LEU A 15 30.12 -15.09 -26.72
C LEU A 15 30.48 -13.90 -25.81
N ALA A 16 31.75 -13.80 -25.40
CA ALA A 16 32.22 -12.68 -24.61
C ALA A 16 32.17 -11.35 -25.39
N ASP A 17 32.51 -11.38 -26.68
CA ASP A 17 32.43 -10.22 -27.58
C ASP A 17 30.97 -9.76 -27.76
N LEU A 18 30.04 -10.70 -27.98
CA LEU A 18 28.61 -10.42 -28.05
C LEU A 18 28.08 -9.84 -26.73
N GLY A 19 28.47 -10.42 -25.59
CA GLY A 19 28.09 -9.90 -24.26
C GLY A 19 28.60 -8.49 -24.00
N ALA A 20 29.81 -8.15 -24.48
CA ALA A 20 30.35 -6.79 -24.39
C ALA A 20 29.52 -5.79 -25.22
N VAL A 21 29.09 -6.15 -26.43
CA VAL A 21 28.24 -5.31 -27.28
C VAL A 21 26.87 -5.07 -26.64
N ILE A 22 26.23 -6.11 -26.10
CA ILE A 22 24.90 -6.00 -25.45
C ILE A 22 24.97 -5.13 -24.19
N SER A 23 26.10 -5.11 -23.48
CA SER A 23 26.26 -4.33 -22.25
C SER A 23 26.17 -2.81 -22.45
N GLY A 24 26.30 -2.30 -23.69
CA GLY A 24 26.30 -0.86 -23.98
C GLY A 24 27.47 -0.10 -23.33
N ALA A 25 28.56 -0.80 -22.99
CA ALA A 25 29.72 -0.23 -22.32
C ALA A 25 30.49 0.77 -23.20
N LYS A 26 31.25 1.67 -22.56
CA LYS A 26 32.09 2.66 -23.27
C LYS A 26 33.15 1.95 -24.11
N ASN A 27 33.51 2.51 -25.27
CA ASN A 27 34.49 1.93 -26.20
C ASN A 27 35.78 1.43 -25.53
N LEU A 28 36.30 2.14 -24.52
CA LEU A 28 37.49 1.73 -23.76
C LEU A 28 37.33 0.37 -23.04
N GLN A 29 36.16 0.09 -22.49
CA GLN A 29 35.90 -1.12 -21.70
C GLN A 29 35.69 -2.32 -22.62
N CYS A 30 35.00 -2.13 -23.74
CA CYS A 30 34.91 -3.15 -24.79
C CYS A 30 36.29 -3.47 -25.36
N GLN A 31 37.15 -2.45 -25.52
CA GLN A 31 38.52 -2.64 -26.00
C GLN A 31 39.38 -3.45 -25.03
N GLN A 32 39.25 -3.23 -23.71
CA GLN A 32 39.93 -4.05 -22.69
C GLN A 32 39.51 -5.54 -22.74
N VAL A 33 38.24 -5.84 -23.04
CA VAL A 33 37.76 -7.22 -23.21
C VAL A 33 38.36 -7.86 -24.47
N LEU A 34 38.43 -7.11 -25.57
CA LEU A 34 38.98 -7.58 -26.84
C LEU A 34 40.51 -7.82 -26.77
N GLU A 35 41.23 -7.02 -26.00
CA GLU A 35 42.69 -7.12 -25.82
C GLU A 35 43.12 -8.31 -24.95
N GLU A 36 42.24 -8.80 -24.06
CA GLU A 36 42.58 -9.91 -23.15
C GLU A 36 42.60 -11.24 -23.90
N LEU A 37 43.76 -11.91 -24.01
CA LEU A 37 43.92 -13.16 -24.77
C LEU A 37 43.42 -14.42 -24.02
N ASP A 38 43.26 -14.33 -22.69
CA ASP A 38 42.80 -15.43 -21.85
C ASP A 38 41.26 -15.49 -21.82
N VAL A 39 40.71 -16.64 -22.25
CA VAL A 39 39.26 -16.89 -22.33
C VAL A 39 38.56 -16.70 -20.97
N TYR A 40 39.18 -17.15 -19.88
CA TYR A 40 38.57 -17.08 -18.56
C TYR A 40 38.51 -15.65 -18.03
N LYS A 41 39.60 -14.90 -18.20
CA LYS A 41 39.65 -13.48 -17.79
C LYS A 41 38.72 -12.62 -18.64
N ARG A 42 38.65 -12.88 -19.95
CA ARG A 42 37.73 -12.21 -20.86
C ARG A 42 36.27 -12.39 -20.44
N LEU A 43 35.85 -13.63 -20.17
CA LEU A 43 34.49 -13.92 -19.68
C LEU A 43 34.18 -13.22 -18.34
N LYS A 44 35.15 -13.17 -17.42
CA LYS A 44 35.00 -12.50 -16.13
C LYS A 44 34.80 -10.98 -16.29
N LEU A 45 35.54 -10.34 -17.19
CA LEU A 45 35.38 -8.92 -17.50
C LEU A 45 34.01 -8.64 -18.13
N THR A 46 33.57 -9.48 -19.09
CA THR A 46 32.23 -9.34 -19.68
C THR A 46 31.12 -9.52 -18.63
N LEU A 47 31.26 -10.47 -17.71
CA LEU A 47 30.33 -10.66 -16.60
C LEU A 47 30.24 -9.40 -15.71
N GLU A 48 31.38 -8.78 -15.42
CA GLU A 48 31.44 -7.56 -14.61
C GLU A 48 30.78 -6.37 -15.31
N LEU A 49 30.98 -6.23 -16.63
CA LEU A 49 30.30 -5.21 -17.44
C LEU A 49 28.78 -5.41 -17.49
N LEU A 50 28.32 -6.65 -17.68
CA LEU A 50 26.89 -6.99 -17.67
C LEU A 50 26.27 -6.77 -16.28
N LYS A 51 26.99 -7.10 -15.21
CA LYS A 51 26.54 -6.81 -13.85
C LYS A 51 26.39 -5.31 -13.63
N LYS A 52 27.35 -4.52 -14.10
CA LYS A 52 27.31 -3.06 -14.00
C LYS A 52 26.15 -2.44 -14.80
N SER A 53 25.85 -2.95 -16.00
CA SER A 53 24.71 -2.44 -16.79
C SER A 53 23.37 -2.75 -16.13
N MET A 54 23.23 -3.94 -15.52
CA MET A 54 22.05 -4.28 -14.70
C MET A 54 21.90 -3.37 -13.47
N GLU A 55 23.00 -3.07 -12.78
CA GLU A 55 22.99 -2.13 -11.64
C GLU A 55 22.57 -0.73 -12.09
N ILE A 56 23.10 -0.25 -13.22
CA ILE A 56 22.74 1.06 -13.77
C ILE A 56 21.26 1.13 -14.15
N SER A 57 20.68 0.08 -14.72
CA SER A 57 19.25 0.03 -15.08
C SER A 57 18.32 0.03 -13.86
N LYS A 58 18.75 -0.54 -12.73
CA LYS A 58 17.99 -0.53 -11.47
C LYS A 58 17.93 0.85 -10.81
N ILE A 59 18.93 1.70 -11.02
CA ILE A 59 19.01 3.04 -10.40
C ILE A 59 17.83 3.94 -10.81
N PRO A 60 17.55 4.19 -12.11
CA PRO A 60 16.44 5.05 -12.50
C PRO A 60 15.08 4.48 -12.10
N GLU A 61 14.90 3.16 -12.15
CA GLU A 61 13.66 2.50 -11.68
C GLU A 61 13.45 2.72 -10.17
N LEU A 62 14.51 2.55 -9.36
CA LEU A 62 14.46 2.81 -7.93
C LEU A 62 14.20 4.30 -7.62
N VAL A 63 14.81 5.22 -8.36
CA VAL A 63 14.61 6.67 -8.17
C VAL A 63 13.15 7.05 -8.43
N LEU A 64 12.57 6.58 -9.53
CA LEU A 64 11.15 6.84 -9.86
C LEU A 64 10.19 6.21 -8.84
N GLU A 65 10.49 5.00 -8.35
CA GLU A 65 9.73 4.38 -7.25
C GLU A 65 9.83 5.19 -5.96
N THR A 66 10.99 5.77 -5.64
CA THR A 66 11.15 6.57 -4.41
C THR A 66 10.42 7.92 -4.48
N ASP A 67 10.40 8.57 -5.64
CA ASP A 67 9.70 9.85 -5.81
C ASP A 67 8.18 9.68 -5.71
N SER A 68 7.64 8.59 -6.29
CA SER A 68 6.21 8.29 -6.22
C SER A 68 5.76 7.95 -4.80
N LYS A 69 6.51 7.13 -4.05
CA LYS A 69 6.24 6.83 -2.63
C LYS A 69 6.30 8.06 -1.75
N THR A 70 7.30 8.91 -1.97
CA THR A 70 7.47 10.15 -1.18
C THR A 70 6.27 11.07 -1.39
N THR A 71 5.83 11.24 -2.63
CA THR A 71 4.65 12.03 -2.99
C THR A 71 3.37 11.49 -2.34
N LEU A 72 3.17 10.17 -2.34
CA LEU A 72 2.01 9.53 -1.69
C LEU A 72 2.00 9.74 -0.17
N SER A 73 3.14 9.53 0.48
CA SER A 73 3.27 9.72 1.93
C SER A 73 2.99 11.17 2.35
N ALA A 74 3.38 12.15 1.52
CA ALA A 74 3.10 13.56 1.76
C ALA A 74 1.59 13.87 1.69
N LYS A 75 0.87 13.30 0.71
CA LYS A 75 -0.60 13.46 0.59
C LYS A 75 -1.34 12.95 1.82
N PHE A 76 -0.94 11.80 2.36
CA PHE A 76 -1.57 11.28 3.59
C PHE A 76 -1.30 12.17 4.79
N ARG A 77 -0.08 12.73 4.92
CA ARG A 77 0.24 13.68 5.99
C ARG A 77 -0.59 14.95 5.88
N GLU A 78 -0.73 15.51 4.68
CA GLU A 78 -1.56 16.70 4.43
C GLU A 78 -3.03 16.48 4.85
N ARG A 79 -3.62 15.33 4.48
CA ARG A 79 -4.98 14.96 4.91
C ARG A 79 -5.12 14.84 6.43
N LEU A 80 -4.07 14.39 7.12
CA LEU A 80 -4.07 14.21 8.57
C LEU A 80 -3.98 15.54 9.32
N GLU A 81 -3.28 16.54 8.77
CA GLU A 81 -3.13 17.86 9.41
C GLU A 81 -4.48 18.54 9.67
N GLY A 82 -5.45 18.38 8.77
CA GLY A 82 -6.78 18.98 8.92
C GLY A 82 -7.65 18.39 10.05
N ASN A 83 -7.40 17.14 10.46
CA ASN A 83 -8.21 16.42 11.45
C ASN A 83 -7.41 15.96 12.68
N ARG A 84 -6.15 16.37 12.81
CA ARG A 84 -5.21 15.84 13.82
C ARG A 84 -5.74 15.92 15.25
N ASP A 85 -6.42 17.02 15.60
CA ASP A 85 -6.95 17.24 16.96
C ASP A 85 -8.14 16.34 17.31
N ARG A 86 -8.82 15.77 16.29
CA ARG A 86 -9.99 14.89 16.48
C ARG A 86 -9.64 13.42 16.49
N ILE A 87 -8.43 13.07 16.06
CA ILE A 87 -7.98 11.68 15.96
C ILE A 87 -7.47 11.23 17.34
N PRO A 88 -7.95 10.10 17.87
CA PRO A 88 -7.41 9.54 19.10
C PRO A 88 -5.91 9.24 19.01
N LEU A 89 -5.19 9.42 20.12
CA LEU A 89 -3.73 9.29 20.16
C LEU A 89 -3.22 7.92 19.68
N HIS A 90 -3.93 6.85 20.02
CA HIS A 90 -3.58 5.48 19.60
C HIS A 90 -3.70 5.28 18.08
N VAL A 91 -4.69 5.91 17.44
CA VAL A 91 -4.87 5.84 15.98
C VAL A 91 -3.74 6.60 15.28
N LEU A 92 -3.36 7.77 15.80
CA LEU A 92 -2.22 8.52 15.29
C LEU A 92 -0.90 7.72 15.36
N GLN A 93 -0.69 6.95 16.43
CA GLN A 93 0.48 6.07 16.53
C GLN A 93 0.48 5.02 15.42
N VAL A 94 -0.63 4.29 15.24
CA VAL A 94 -0.78 3.28 14.18
C VAL A 94 -0.56 3.89 12.79
N ILE A 95 -1.15 5.05 12.50
CA ILE A 95 -0.99 5.74 11.21
C ILE A 95 0.48 6.09 10.95
N ASN A 96 1.21 6.57 11.96
CA ASN A 96 2.63 6.88 11.81
C ASN A 96 3.47 5.62 11.59
N GLU A 97 3.18 4.53 12.31
CA GLU A 97 3.86 3.24 12.11
C GLU A 97 3.64 2.70 10.70
N GLU A 98 2.41 2.72 10.20
CA GLU A 98 2.07 2.27 8.85
C GLU A 98 2.71 3.17 7.77
N LEU A 99 2.78 4.49 7.98
CA LEU A 99 3.51 5.40 7.09
C LEU A 99 5.02 5.09 7.05
N SER A 100 5.61 4.71 8.18
CA SER A 100 7.02 4.27 8.23
C SER A 100 7.23 2.94 7.50
N LYS A 101 6.31 1.99 7.61
CA LYS A 101 6.37 0.70 6.88
C LYS A 101 6.22 0.90 5.37
N LEU A 102 5.33 1.78 4.94
CA LEU A 102 5.10 2.08 3.51
C LEU A 102 6.36 2.56 2.79
N GLN A 103 7.27 3.25 3.48
CA GLN A 103 8.57 3.65 2.92
C GLN A 103 9.56 2.49 2.75
N GLN A 104 9.42 1.42 3.53
CA GLN A 104 10.31 0.25 3.48
C GLN A 104 9.91 -0.73 2.38
N PHE A 105 8.61 -0.81 2.06
CA PHE A 105 8.12 -1.72 1.03
C PHE A 105 8.41 -1.24 -0.40
N GLY A 106 8.61 -2.18 -1.32
CA GLY A 106 8.71 -1.93 -2.77
C GLY A 106 7.36 -1.47 -3.33
N ALA A 107 7.32 -0.54 -4.30
CA ALA A 107 6.04 -0.01 -4.81
C ALA A 107 5.20 -1.10 -5.49
N SER A 108 5.87 -2.14 -5.99
CA SER A 108 5.27 -3.28 -6.69
C SER A 108 4.90 -4.45 -5.77
N SER A 109 5.03 -4.30 -4.45
CA SER A 109 4.71 -5.36 -3.48
C SER A 109 3.22 -5.39 -3.12
N ILE A 110 2.70 -6.56 -2.78
CA ILE A 110 1.29 -6.72 -2.37
C ILE A 110 1.07 -6.03 -1.02
N GLU A 111 2.06 -6.13 -0.14
CA GLU A 111 2.10 -5.50 1.18
C GLU A 111 2.01 -3.97 1.08
N PHE A 112 2.66 -3.36 0.07
CA PHE A 112 2.53 -1.92 -0.18
C PHE A 112 1.08 -1.53 -0.49
N ASN A 113 0.39 -2.31 -1.32
CA ASN A 113 -1.00 -2.05 -1.68
C ASN A 113 -1.94 -2.22 -0.49
N GLU A 114 -1.73 -3.24 0.35
CA GLU A 114 -2.51 -3.46 1.57
C GLU A 114 -2.34 -2.32 2.58
N THR A 115 -1.10 -1.93 2.89
CA THR A 115 -0.82 -0.80 3.80
C THR A 115 -1.36 0.51 3.24
N HIS A 116 -1.22 0.75 1.94
CA HIS A 116 -1.79 1.92 1.28
C HIS A 116 -3.31 1.99 1.46
N ASN A 117 -4.02 0.89 1.17
CA ASN A 117 -5.47 0.84 1.31
C ASN A 117 -5.90 1.06 2.76
N TYR A 118 -5.21 0.42 3.71
CA TYR A 118 -5.51 0.60 5.13
C TYR A 118 -5.33 2.05 5.58
N LEU A 119 -4.25 2.72 5.16
CA LEU A 119 -4.04 4.15 5.42
C LEU A 119 -5.12 5.03 4.78
N ASP A 120 -5.57 4.69 3.56
CA ASP A 120 -6.64 5.43 2.89
C ASP A 120 -7.96 5.31 3.66
N TRP A 121 -8.30 4.11 4.15
CA TRP A 121 -9.46 3.91 5.03
C TRP A 121 -9.34 4.72 6.33
N LEU A 122 -8.19 4.65 7.01
CA LEU A 122 -7.98 5.37 8.27
C LEU A 122 -8.07 6.89 8.09
N THR A 123 -7.63 7.43 6.96
CA THR A 123 -7.67 8.87 6.66
C THR A 123 -9.02 9.34 6.11
N ALA A 124 -9.82 8.44 5.53
CA ALA A 124 -11.17 8.76 5.03
C ALA A 124 -12.23 8.86 6.14
N LEU A 125 -11.97 8.29 7.32
CA LEU A 125 -12.94 8.27 8.41
C LEU A 125 -13.11 9.64 9.08
N PRO A 126 -14.36 10.09 9.32
CA PRO A 126 -14.65 11.36 9.97
C PRO A 126 -14.48 11.23 11.50
N TRP A 127 -13.23 11.29 11.97
CA TRP A 127 -12.91 11.19 13.39
C TRP A 127 -13.52 12.34 14.19
N GLY A 128 -14.19 12.02 15.29
CA GLY A 128 -14.78 13.00 16.20
C GLY A 128 -15.98 13.78 15.64
N ILE A 129 -16.53 13.37 14.49
CA ILE A 129 -17.76 13.94 13.94
C ILE A 129 -18.92 13.00 14.27
N TYR A 130 -19.84 13.49 15.07
CA TYR A 130 -21.07 12.80 15.41
C TYR A 130 -22.24 13.65 14.92
N SER A 131 -23.26 13.01 14.36
CA SER A 131 -24.52 13.68 14.06
C SER A 131 -25.28 13.94 15.36
N ASP A 132 -25.96 15.07 15.45
CA ASP A 132 -26.89 15.33 16.55
C ASP A 132 -28.01 14.28 16.53
N GLU A 133 -28.06 13.47 17.58
CA GLU A 133 -29.09 12.44 17.74
C GLU A 133 -30.38 13.10 18.24
N ASN A 134 -31.47 13.00 17.47
CA ASN A 134 -32.78 13.46 17.92
C ASN A 134 -33.57 12.32 18.58
N PHE A 135 -33.81 12.42 19.87
CA PHE A 135 -34.50 11.39 20.67
C PHE A 135 -36.00 11.66 20.89
N ASP A 136 -36.65 12.37 19.96
CA ASP A 136 -38.08 12.65 20.05
C ASP A 136 -38.95 11.43 19.74
N VAL A 137 -39.35 10.70 20.80
CA VAL A 137 -40.23 9.52 20.72
C VAL A 137 -41.54 9.82 19.98
N PHE A 138 -42.15 10.99 20.21
CA PHE A 138 -43.41 11.37 19.55
C PHE A 138 -43.25 11.58 18.04
N ARG A 139 -42.14 12.22 17.63
CA ARG A 139 -41.83 12.42 16.21
C ARG A 139 -41.52 11.09 15.54
N ALA A 140 -40.76 10.22 16.20
CA ALA A 140 -40.43 8.89 15.70
C ALA A 140 -41.68 8.03 15.50
N LYS A 141 -42.62 8.02 16.46
CA LYS A 141 -43.90 7.30 16.34
C LYS A 141 -44.69 7.75 15.11
N LYS A 142 -44.80 9.07 14.91
CA LYS A 142 -45.53 9.63 13.78
C LYS A 142 -44.94 9.20 12.43
N ILE A 143 -43.62 9.29 12.27
CA ILE A 143 -42.93 8.87 11.03
C ILE A 143 -43.12 7.36 10.80
N LEU A 144 -42.98 6.56 11.86
CA LEU A 144 -43.06 5.10 11.77
C LEU A 144 -44.48 4.61 11.44
N ASP A 145 -45.50 5.34 11.86
CA ASP A 145 -46.91 5.08 11.55
C ASP A 145 -47.33 5.61 10.17
N GLU A 146 -46.68 6.66 9.66
CA GLU A 146 -46.92 7.20 8.31
C GLU A 146 -46.36 6.28 7.21
N ASP A 147 -45.15 5.73 7.39
CA ASP A 147 -44.46 4.96 6.35
C ASP A 147 -44.84 3.47 6.30
N ASN A 148 -45.46 2.91 7.35
CA ASN A 148 -45.63 1.46 7.48
C ASN A 148 -47.00 1.06 8.09
N TYR A 149 -47.75 0.22 7.37
CA TYR A 149 -49.02 -0.36 7.83
C TYR A 149 -48.78 -1.75 8.46
N GLY A 150 -48.92 -1.88 9.78
CA GLY A 150 -48.68 -3.13 10.55
C GLY A 150 -47.41 -3.12 11.42
N LEU A 151 -47.00 -4.30 11.91
CA LEU A 151 -45.80 -4.55 12.75
C LEU A 151 -45.78 -3.84 14.12
N ALA A 152 -46.87 -3.90 14.89
CA ALA A 152 -46.98 -3.25 16.20
C ALA A 152 -45.82 -3.61 17.16
N ASP A 153 -45.46 -4.89 17.25
CA ASP A 153 -44.41 -5.38 18.16
C ASP A 153 -43.02 -4.81 17.83
N VAL A 154 -42.71 -4.64 16.54
CA VAL A 154 -41.43 -4.07 16.10
C VAL A 154 -41.40 -2.56 16.35
N LYS A 155 -42.52 -1.89 16.11
CA LYS A 155 -42.66 -0.44 16.37
C LYS A 155 -42.52 -0.12 17.85
N GLU A 156 -43.16 -0.90 18.71
CA GLU A 156 -43.04 -0.75 20.17
C GLU A 156 -41.59 -0.91 20.62
N ARG A 157 -40.88 -1.91 20.10
CA ARG A 157 -39.45 -2.14 20.41
C ARG A 157 -38.53 -1.01 19.92
N ILE A 158 -38.79 -0.43 18.76
CA ILE A 158 -38.05 0.74 18.25
C ILE A 158 -38.32 1.97 19.15
N LEU A 159 -39.57 2.17 19.56
CA LEU A 159 -39.93 3.29 20.45
C LEU A 159 -39.30 3.14 21.84
N GLU A 160 -39.27 1.92 22.40
CA GLU A 160 -38.53 1.60 23.62
C GLU A 160 -37.03 1.91 23.49
N PHE A 161 -36.42 1.51 22.37
CA PHE A 161 -35.02 1.77 22.04
C PHE A 161 -34.70 3.29 21.96
N ILE A 162 -35.59 4.11 21.39
CA ILE A 162 -35.46 5.59 21.39
C ILE A 162 -35.67 6.17 22.80
N ALA A 163 -36.64 5.63 23.57
CA ALA A 163 -36.90 6.07 24.93
C ALA A 163 -35.73 5.78 25.89
N VAL A 164 -35.08 4.62 25.75
CA VAL A 164 -33.86 4.26 26.50
C VAL A 164 -32.68 5.13 26.05
N GLY A 165 -32.55 5.40 24.75
CA GLY A 165 -31.57 6.34 24.20
C GLY A 165 -31.71 7.74 24.80
N LYS A 166 -32.94 8.27 24.87
CA LYS A 166 -33.26 9.55 25.52
C LYS A 166 -32.84 9.59 26.99
N HIS A 167 -33.00 8.48 27.71
CA HIS A 167 -32.69 8.41 29.14
C HIS A 167 -31.18 8.30 29.42
N ARG A 168 -30.43 7.61 28.54
CA ARG A 168 -28.97 7.41 28.70
C ARG A 168 -28.12 8.50 28.04
N GLY A 169 -28.69 9.32 27.16
CA GLY A 169 -27.99 10.37 26.43
C GLY A 169 -26.90 9.87 25.48
N THR A 170 -26.80 8.55 25.27
CA THR A 170 -25.85 7.89 24.36
C THR A 170 -26.47 6.61 23.80
N THR A 171 -26.26 6.35 22.51
CA THR A 171 -26.74 5.16 21.78
C THR A 171 -25.87 3.91 21.97
N GLN A 172 -24.70 4.00 22.62
CA GLN A 172 -23.67 2.95 22.65
C GLN A 172 -23.96 1.73 23.57
N GLY A 173 -25.20 1.56 24.06
CA GLY A 173 -25.53 0.58 25.09
C GLY A 173 -26.13 -0.76 24.64
N TRP A 174 -26.32 -0.99 23.34
CA TRP A 174 -27.29 -1.99 22.88
C TRP A 174 -26.75 -3.45 22.96
N TYR A 175 -25.45 -3.67 22.71
CA TYR A 175 -24.83 -5.02 22.77
C TYR A 175 -24.93 -5.68 24.15
N ARG A 176 -25.16 -4.88 25.20
CA ARG A 176 -25.27 -5.38 26.58
C ARG A 176 -26.68 -5.83 26.94
N PHE A 177 -27.70 -5.43 26.19
CA PHE A 177 -29.11 -5.72 26.50
C PHE A 177 -29.66 -6.96 25.77
N LEU A 178 -29.00 -7.41 24.71
CA LEU A 178 -29.37 -8.65 23.98
C LEU A 178 -28.75 -9.93 24.58
N LEU A 179 -27.95 -9.81 25.63
CA LEU A 179 -27.28 -10.93 26.34
C LEU A 179 -27.90 -11.22 27.73
N LEU A 180 -29.03 -10.59 28.06
CA LEU A 180 -29.87 -10.89 29.24
C LEU A 180 -31.25 -11.34 28.76
#